data_AF-A0A3S1U3P8-F1
#
_entry.id   AF-A0A3S1U3P8-F1
#
_cell.length_a   1.000
_cell.length_b   1.000
_cell.length_c   1.000
_cell.angle_alpha   90.00
_cell.angle_beta   90.00
_cell.angle_gamma   90.00
#
_symmetry.space_group_name_H-M   'P 1'
#
loop_
_entity.id
_entity.type
_entity.pdbx_description
1 polymer ?
#
loop_
_entity_poly.entity_id
_entity_poly.type
_entity_poly.pdbx_seq_one_letter_code
_entity_poly.pdbx_strand_id
1 'polypeptide(L)' 'MIVDKANAALDSVYTADTPEALEEAYAAWAATYD' A
#
# COMPACT_ATOMS: atom_id res chain seq x y z
N MET A 1 8.57 2.77 12.54
CA MET A 1 7.26 3.29 13.03
C MET A 1 6.18 2.91 12.02
N ILE A 2 4.90 2.88 12.41
CA ILE A 2 3.77 2.62 11.49
C ILE A 2 3.87 3.45 10.19
N VAL A 3 4.37 4.68 10.32
CA VAL A 3 4.60 5.63 9.22
C VAL A 3 5.61 5.13 8.18
N ASP A 4 6.67 4.41 8.57
CA ASP A 4 7.68 3.90 7.63
C ASP A 4 7.13 2.73 6.80
N LYS A 5 6.33 1.86 7.42
CA LYS A 5 5.64 0.76 6.72
C LYS A 5 4.55 1.29 5.78
N ALA A 6 3.80 2.30 6.22
CA ALA A 6 2.81 2.97 5.41
C ALA A 6 3.41 3.66 4.18
N ASN A 7 4.55 4.33 4.33
CA ASN A 7 5.27 4.93 3.20
C ASN A 7 5.81 3.88 2.23
N ALA A 8 6.31 2.74 2.74
CA ALA A 8 6.76 1.65 1.87
C ALA A 8 5.63 1.03 1.05
N ALA A 9 4.42 0.93 1.61
CA ALA A 9 3.25 0.43 0.87
C ALA A 9 2.63 1.47 -0.07
N LEU A 10 2.81 2.77 0.19
CA LEU A 10 2.43 3.83 -0.76
C LEU A 10 3.27 3.78 -2.04
N ASP A 11 4.54 3.37 -1.96
CA ASP A 11 5.40 3.20 -3.15
C ASP A 11 4.78 2.18 -4.12
N SER A 12 4.26 1.07 -3.59
CA SER A 12 3.52 0.06 -4.36
C SER A 12 2.24 0.61 -5.00
N VAL A 13 1.50 1.47 -4.29
CA VAL A 13 0.29 2.14 -4.79
C VAL A 13 0.62 3.09 -5.95
N TYR A 14 1.72 3.85 -5.86
CA TYR A 14 2.14 4.78 -6.90
C TYR A 14 2.75 4.08 -8.13
N THR A 15 3.22 2.84 -7.99
CA THR A 15 3.70 2.00 -9.10
C THR A 15 2.64 1.05 -9.67
N ALA A 16 1.41 1.06 -9.13
CA ALA A 16 0.36 0.18 -9.60
C ALA A 16 -0.20 0.66 -10.96
N ASP A 17 0.05 -0.12 -12.00
CA ASP A 17 -0.37 0.20 -13.37
C ASP A 17 -1.79 -0.31 -13.70
N THR A 18 -2.42 -1.06 -12.78
CA THR A 18 -3.77 -1.61 -12.94
C THR A 18 -4.64 -1.39 -11.71
N PRO A 19 -5.98 -1.28 -11.87
CA PRO A 19 -6.90 -1.14 -10.74
C PRO A 19 -6.79 -2.28 -9.72
N GLU A 20 -6.57 -3.53 -10.17
CA GLU A 20 -6.43 -4.70 -9.29
C GLU A 20 -5.13 -4.64 -8.47
N ALA A 21 -4.02 -4.20 -9.07
CA ALA A 21 -2.76 -4.02 -8.35
C ALA A 21 -2.86 -2.89 -7.30
N LEU A 22 -3.63 -1.84 -7.60
CA LEU A 22 -3.90 -0.75 -6.67
C LEU A 22 -4.70 -1.23 -5.46
N GLU A 23 -5.74 -2.05 -5.68
CA GLU A 23 -6.61 -2.58 -4.63
C GLU A 23 -5.85 -3.51 -3.69
N GLU A 24 -4.97 -4.37 -4.22
CA GLU A 24 -4.11 -5.26 -3.43
C GLU A 24 -3.07 -4.47 -2.61
N ALA A 25 -2.44 -3.46 -3.20
CA ALA A 25 -1.49 -2.59 -2.51
C ALA A 25 -2.16 -1.79 -1.38
N TYR A 26 -3.39 -1.29 -1.61
CA TYR A 26 -4.14 -0.55 -0.60
C TYR A 26 -4.61 -1.45 0.55
N ALA A 27 -5.03 -2.68 0.26
CA ALA A 27 -5.37 -3.67 1.28
C ALA A 27 -4.15 -4.02 2.16
N ALA A 28 -2.98 -4.22 1.54
CA ALA A 28 -1.73 -4.47 2.25
C ALA A 28 -1.30 -3.27 3.12
N TRP A 29 -1.49 -2.04 2.62
CA TRP A 29 -1.25 -0.81 3.39
C TRP A 29 -2.19 -0.72 4.60
N ALA A 30 -3.49 -0.92 4.41
CA ALA A 30 -4.49 -0.81 5.48
C ALA A 30 -4.26 -1.83 6.61
N ALA A 31 -3.85 -3.06 6.27
CA ALA A 31 -3.51 -4.10 7.23
C ALA A 31 -2.29 -3.77 8.12
N THR A 32 -1.54 -2.71 7.83
CA THR A 32 -0.44 -2.25 8.71
C THR A 32 -0.90 -1.40 9.91
N TYR A 33 -2.18 -0.99 9.93
CA TYR A 33 -2.79 -0.16 10.97
C TYR A 33 -3.78 -0.91 11.89
N ASP A 34 -4.05 -2.18 11.61
CA ASP A 34 -4.83 -3.12 12.45
C ASP A 34 -3.94 -3.73 13.55
#